data_AF-A0A5D2A547-F1
#
_entry.id   AF-A0A5D2A547-F1
#
_cell.length_a   1.000
_cell.length_b   1.000
_cell.length_c   1.000
_cell.angle_alpha   90.00
_cell.angle_beta   90.00
_cell.angle_gamma   90.00
#
_symmetry.space_group_name_H-M   'P 1'
#
loop_
_entity.id
_entity.type
_entity.pdbx_description
1 polymer ?
#
loop_
_entity_poly.entity_id
_entity_poly.type
_entity_poly.pdbx_seq_one_letter_code
_entity_poly.pdbx_strand_id
1 'polypeptide(L)'
;MVPRGTYFVPDQQFNMFHNIDRELYAVLVMNLCRDPVESLHCIALWLWLERVGFKKVVTKLLPLPRVLVNELADEALACLGVIHNEKVSPLSTRRNDTPLMQRLIDSELALPFFAKHRLIAVRGLAKLVNEVCMRALKDIMQQAVERKAHQSLADLSLYHQQQQRQHPRQVQVQPPLAARVPTPAPPRVQFGSLPAAAQTNEVHPDDRTIFVTFSKGYLVHEWEVREFFTRLYGNCIESLHMQDVMPNEQPLFARIVCHSPAAIEYILNGNVKAKFTINGKHVWARKFVPKRPKPASPAPPPPPFNLPVSLGI
;
A
#
# COMPACT_ATOMS: atom_id res chain seq x y z
N MET A 1 -38.72 32.52 -28.51
CA MET A 1 -37.80 31.83 -27.59
C MET A 1 -36.95 30.87 -28.41
N VAL A 2 -35.68 31.21 -28.64
CA VAL A 2 -34.75 30.28 -29.30
C VAL A 2 -34.36 29.21 -28.27
N PRO A 3 -34.45 27.91 -28.58
CA PRO A 3 -33.98 26.88 -27.66
C PRO A 3 -32.48 27.10 -27.44
N ARG A 4 -32.06 27.25 -26.19
CA ARG A 4 -30.63 27.20 -25.85
C ARG A 4 -30.15 25.78 -26.18
N GLY A 5 -29.56 25.62 -27.37
CA GLY A 5 -28.88 24.39 -27.72
C GLY A 5 -27.82 24.12 -26.68
N THR A 6 -27.85 22.94 -26.07
CA THR A 6 -26.73 22.43 -25.30
C THR A 6 -25.60 22.17 -26.28
N TYR A 7 -24.71 23.15 -26.44
CA TYR A 7 -23.54 23.02 -27.32
C TYR A 7 -22.68 21.85 -26.82
N PHE A 8 -22.59 20.79 -27.62
CA PHE A 8 -21.67 19.69 -27.36
C PHE A 8 -20.24 20.15 -27.65
N VAL A 9 -19.39 20.19 -26.62
CA VAL A 9 -17.97 20.50 -26.78
C VAL A 9 -17.21 19.18 -26.98
N PRO A 10 -16.46 18.98 -28.07
CA PRO A 10 -15.64 17.78 -28.25
C PRO A 10 -14.52 17.65 -27.21
N ASP A 11 -14.13 16.42 -26.87
CA ASP A 11 -13.09 16.16 -25.86
C ASP A 11 -11.74 16.77 -26.22
N GLN A 12 -11.36 16.78 -27.50
CA GLN A 12 -10.11 17.43 -27.94
C GLN A 12 -10.09 18.92 -27.61
N GLN A 13 -11.18 19.63 -27.92
CA GLN A 13 -11.29 21.07 -27.64
C GLN A 13 -11.32 21.33 -26.12
N PHE A 14 -12.03 20.48 -25.38
CA PHE A 14 -12.07 20.53 -23.91
C PHE A 14 -10.67 20.33 -23.30
N ASN A 15 -9.92 19.37 -23.82
CA ASN A 15 -8.56 19.08 -23.37
C ASN A 15 -7.59 20.21 -23.70
N MET A 16 -7.70 20.84 -24.89
CA MET A 16 -6.89 22.00 -25.24
C MET A 16 -7.13 23.18 -24.30
N PHE A 17 -8.38 23.41 -23.88
CA PHE A 17 -8.71 24.46 -22.92
C PHE A 17 -8.07 24.19 -21.55
N HIS A 18 -8.05 22.92 -21.12
CA HIS A 18 -7.46 22.49 -19.85
C HIS A 18 -5.99 22.08 -19.96
N ASN A 19 -5.24 22.57 -20.96
CA ASN A 19 -3.88 22.07 -21.22
C ASN A 19 -2.92 22.27 -20.03
N ILE A 20 -2.95 23.43 -19.37
CA ILE A 20 -2.08 23.72 -18.22
C ILE A 20 -2.41 22.75 -17.05
N ASP A 21 -3.70 22.51 -16.81
CA ASP A 21 -4.17 21.59 -15.77
C ASP A 21 -3.73 20.16 -16.06
N ARG A 22 -3.83 19.75 -17.33
CA ARG A 22 -3.40 18.44 -17.84
C ARG A 22 -1.89 18.25 -17.69
N GLU A 23 -1.09 19.26 -18.02
CA GLU A 23 0.36 19.21 -17.86
C GLU A 23 0.76 19.08 -16.39
N LEU A 24 0.15 19.87 -15.49
CA LEU A 24 0.44 19.77 -14.06
C LEU A 24 0.02 18.40 -13.50
N TYR A 25 -1.14 17.88 -13.92
CA TYR A 25 -1.58 16.55 -13.53
C TYR A 25 -0.62 15.46 -14.02
N ALA A 26 -0.14 15.55 -15.26
CA ALA A 26 0.85 14.63 -15.80
C ALA A 26 2.16 14.67 -15.00
N VAL A 27 2.60 15.84 -14.53
CA VAL A 27 3.76 15.94 -13.61
C VAL A 27 3.51 15.15 -12.31
N LEU A 28 2.33 15.28 -11.71
CA LEU A 28 2.00 14.56 -10.48
C LEU A 28 2.04 13.02 -10.69
N VAL A 29 1.38 12.51 -11.73
CA VAL A 29 1.18 11.06 -11.87
C VAL A 29 2.26 10.35 -12.69
N MET A 30 2.85 11.01 -13.69
CA MET A 30 3.85 10.39 -14.58
C MET A 30 5.30 10.64 -14.15
N ASN A 31 5.55 11.71 -13.39
CA ASN A 31 6.89 12.10 -12.98
C ASN A 31 7.13 11.96 -11.49
N LEU A 32 6.19 12.41 -10.66
CA LEU A 32 6.25 12.26 -9.21
C LEU A 32 5.67 10.92 -8.73
N CYS A 33 5.03 10.17 -9.63
CA CYS A 33 4.43 8.86 -9.35
C CYS A 33 3.44 8.90 -8.17
N ARG A 34 2.74 10.03 -7.99
CA ARG A 34 1.67 10.16 -7.00
C ARG A 34 0.46 9.32 -7.40
N ASP A 35 -0.37 9.00 -6.41
CA ASP A 35 -1.63 8.31 -6.67
C ASP A 35 -2.50 9.15 -7.62
N PRO A 36 -3.04 8.56 -8.72
CA PRO A 36 -3.83 9.32 -9.68
C PRO A 36 -5.12 9.91 -9.10
N VAL A 37 -5.76 9.22 -8.16
CA VAL A 37 -6.99 9.70 -7.54
C VAL A 37 -6.69 10.86 -6.60
N GLU A 38 -5.69 10.74 -5.74
CA GLU A 38 -5.25 11.86 -4.87
C GLU A 38 -4.78 13.08 -5.68
N SER A 39 -4.03 12.84 -6.76
CA SER A 39 -3.55 13.89 -7.66
C SER A 39 -4.70 14.61 -8.36
N LEU A 40 -5.78 13.89 -8.69
CA LEU A 40 -6.98 14.49 -9.27
C LEU A 40 -7.64 15.47 -8.29
N HIS A 41 -7.70 15.10 -7.00
CA HIS A 41 -8.23 15.99 -5.97
C HIS A 41 -7.35 17.22 -5.74
N CYS A 42 -6.02 17.10 -5.88
CA CYS A 42 -5.11 18.24 -5.82
C CYS A 42 -5.39 19.24 -6.95
N ILE A 43 -5.54 18.78 -8.19
CA ILE A 43 -5.91 19.64 -9.33
C ILE A 43 -7.27 20.30 -9.10
N ALA A 44 -8.26 19.53 -8.62
CA ALA A 44 -9.58 20.06 -8.30
C ALA A 44 -9.52 21.16 -7.22
N LEU A 45 -8.66 21.01 -6.21
CA LEU A 45 -8.44 22.03 -5.19
C LEU A 45 -7.85 23.31 -5.78
N TRP A 46 -6.79 23.21 -6.56
CA TRP A 46 -6.14 24.41 -7.14
C TRP A 46 -7.06 25.15 -8.12
N LEU A 47 -7.83 24.42 -8.93
CA LEU A 47 -8.87 25.02 -9.78
C LEU A 47 -10.01 25.65 -8.97
N TRP A 48 -10.38 25.05 -7.84
CA TRP A 48 -11.37 25.62 -6.94
C TRP A 48 -10.89 26.95 -6.35
N LEU A 49 -9.63 27.02 -5.92
CA LEU A 49 -9.02 28.25 -5.44
C LEU A 49 -9.06 29.37 -6.50
N GLU A 50 -8.82 29.03 -7.77
CA GLU A 50 -8.97 29.99 -8.87
C GLU A 50 -10.39 30.52 -9.03
N ARG A 51 -11.41 29.69 -8.80
CA ARG A 51 -12.81 30.12 -8.82
C ARG A 51 -13.19 31.00 -7.64
N VAL A 52 -12.54 30.82 -6.49
CA VAL A 52 -12.81 31.61 -5.28
C VAL A 52 -12.10 32.96 -5.32
N GLY A 53 -11.05 33.11 -6.13
CA GLY A 53 -10.39 34.39 -6.40
C GLY A 53 -8.87 34.35 -6.46
N PHE A 54 -8.24 33.22 -6.14
CA PHE A 54 -6.79 33.07 -6.16
C PHE A 54 -6.29 32.91 -7.59
N LYS A 55 -5.73 33.96 -8.18
CA LYS A 55 -5.47 33.98 -9.63
C LYS A 55 -4.32 33.05 -10.03
N LYS A 56 -4.58 32.23 -11.07
CA LYS A 56 -3.58 31.46 -11.82
C LYS A 56 -2.75 30.52 -10.95
N VAL A 57 -3.38 29.83 -10.00
CA VAL A 57 -2.72 28.86 -9.12
C VAL A 57 -2.01 27.79 -9.95
N VAL A 58 -2.71 27.13 -10.87
CA VAL A 58 -2.14 26.01 -11.66
C VAL A 58 -0.96 26.51 -12.52
N THR A 59 -1.12 27.69 -13.14
CA THR A 59 -0.06 28.31 -13.95
C THR A 59 1.18 28.69 -13.12
N LYS A 60 1.02 29.08 -11.85
CA LYS A 60 2.14 29.34 -10.94
C LYS A 60 2.83 28.06 -10.48
N LEU A 61 2.09 26.96 -10.36
CA LEU A 61 2.58 25.68 -9.86
C LEU A 61 3.37 24.90 -10.92
N LEU A 62 2.91 24.91 -12.18
CA LEU A 62 3.52 24.16 -13.28
C LEU A 62 5.03 24.41 -13.49
N PRO A 63 5.55 25.65 -13.45
CA PRO A 63 6.98 25.91 -13.67
C PRO A 63 7.85 25.62 -12.43
N LEU A 64 7.27 25.24 -11.29
CA LEU A 64 8.04 25.01 -10.08
C LEU A 64 8.92 23.74 -10.20
N PRO A 65 10.06 23.69 -9.49
CA PRO A 65 10.80 22.46 -9.28
C PRO A 65 9.88 21.35 -8.76
N ARG A 66 10.09 20.13 -9.29
CA ARG A 66 9.27 18.95 -8.97
C ARG A 66 9.17 18.66 -7.47
N VAL A 67 10.24 18.94 -6.73
CA VAL A 67 10.27 18.81 -5.26
C VAL A 67 9.23 19.72 -4.61
N LEU A 68 9.14 20.98 -5.03
CA LEU A 68 8.16 21.94 -4.51
C LEU A 68 6.73 21.58 -4.93
N VAL A 69 6.54 21.09 -6.17
CA VAL A 69 5.23 20.59 -6.62
C VAL A 69 4.77 19.42 -5.76
N ASN A 70 5.71 18.53 -5.38
CA ASN A 70 5.43 17.41 -4.49
C ASN A 70 5.02 17.91 -3.09
N GLU A 71 5.80 18.80 -2.48
CA GLU A 71 5.46 19.36 -1.15
C GLU A 71 4.11 20.10 -1.16
N LEU A 72 3.82 20.88 -2.21
CA LEU A 72 2.54 21.56 -2.38
C LEU A 72 1.36 20.59 -2.52
N ALA A 73 1.58 19.44 -3.15
CA ALA A 73 0.56 18.41 -3.25
C ALA A 73 0.32 17.72 -1.89
N ASP A 74 1.33 17.57 -1.03
CA ASP A 74 1.13 17.10 0.36
C ASP A 74 0.35 18.10 1.20
N GLU A 75 0.65 19.40 1.07
CA GLU A 75 -0.12 20.45 1.71
C GLU A 75 -1.56 20.50 1.18
N ALA A 76 -1.77 20.29 -0.13
CA ALA A 76 -3.10 20.24 -0.73
C ALA A 76 -3.94 19.10 -0.14
N LEU A 77 -3.34 17.91 0.03
CA LEU A 77 -4.00 16.77 0.68
C LEU A 77 -4.32 17.06 2.15
N ALA A 78 -3.44 17.74 2.88
CA ALA A 78 -3.72 18.18 4.24
C ALA A 78 -4.92 19.15 4.30
N CYS A 79 -4.99 20.13 3.39
CA CYS A 79 -6.12 21.04 3.28
C CYS A 79 -7.41 20.31 2.91
N LEU A 80 -7.36 19.34 1.99
CA LEU A 80 -8.49 18.48 1.68
C LEU A 80 -8.93 17.67 2.91
N GLY A 81 -8.00 17.20 3.73
CA GLY A 81 -8.30 16.55 5.01
C GLY A 81 -9.13 17.45 5.94
N VAL A 82 -8.78 18.73 6.07
CA VAL A 82 -9.54 19.71 6.85
C VAL A 82 -10.92 19.99 6.26
N ILE A 83 -11.02 20.04 4.92
CA ILE A 83 -12.30 20.28 4.24
C ILE A 83 -13.25 19.09 4.43
N HIS A 84 -12.75 17.86 4.37
CA HIS A 84 -13.60 16.66 4.49
C HIS A 84 -13.87 16.27 5.95
N ASN A 85 -12.91 16.46 6.86
CA ASN A 85 -12.99 15.98 8.23
C ASN A 85 -12.81 17.12 9.25
N GLU A 86 -13.84 17.31 10.08
CA GLU A 86 -13.94 18.37 11.09
C GLU A 86 -12.94 18.21 12.25
N LYS A 87 -12.41 16.99 12.45
CA LYS A 87 -11.60 16.62 13.63
C LYS A 87 -10.09 16.56 13.38
N VAL A 88 -9.63 16.86 12.17
CA VAL A 88 -8.19 16.82 11.88
C VAL A 88 -7.55 18.01 12.58
N SER A 89 -6.87 17.75 13.70
CA SER A 89 -5.92 18.73 14.23
C SER A 89 -4.98 19.10 13.09
N PRO A 90 -4.82 20.40 12.78
CA PRO A 90 -3.87 20.82 11.76
C PRO A 90 -2.55 20.13 12.12
N LEU A 91 -1.99 19.44 11.13
CA LEU A 91 -0.81 18.61 11.29
C LEU A 91 0.18 19.30 12.22
N SER A 92 0.87 18.48 13.02
CA SER A 92 2.11 18.79 13.69
C SER A 92 3.21 19.17 12.68
N THR A 93 2.96 20.17 11.83
CA THR A 93 3.98 21.01 11.26
C THR A 93 4.68 21.64 12.46
N ARG A 94 6.01 21.52 12.50
CA ARG A 94 6.82 22.24 13.48
C ARG A 94 6.28 23.67 13.58
N ARG A 95 6.08 24.11 14.83
CA ARG A 95 5.36 25.30 15.30
C ARG A 95 5.63 26.63 14.55
N ASN A 96 6.55 26.67 13.58
CA ASN A 96 7.06 27.87 12.94
C ASN A 96 7.14 27.84 11.39
N ASP A 97 6.73 26.76 10.69
CA ASP A 97 6.84 26.72 9.22
C ASP A 97 5.51 27.16 8.55
N THR A 98 5.52 28.33 7.92
CA THR A 98 4.38 28.82 7.11
C THR A 98 4.16 27.89 5.91
N PRO A 99 2.95 27.35 5.69
CA PRO A 99 2.64 26.48 4.54
C PRO A 99 3.09 27.12 3.22
N LEU A 100 3.71 26.33 2.34
CA LEU A 100 4.16 26.74 1.00
C LEU A 100 3.02 27.30 0.17
N MET A 101 1.81 26.75 0.27
CA MET A 101 0.64 27.31 -0.40
C MET A 101 0.35 28.75 0.06
N GLN A 102 0.51 29.05 1.35
CA GLN A 102 0.35 30.40 1.88
C GLN A 102 1.46 31.36 1.39
N ARG A 103 2.67 30.85 1.13
CA ARG A 103 3.79 31.65 0.61
C ARG A 103 3.72 31.88 -0.90
N LEU A 104 3.25 30.90 -1.66
CA LEU A 104 3.33 30.87 -3.13
C LEU A 104 2.02 31.31 -3.81
N ILE A 105 0.87 31.02 -3.18
CA ILE A 105 -0.43 31.33 -3.75
C ILE A 105 -0.90 32.67 -3.22
N ASP A 106 -1.13 32.75 -1.91
CA ASP A 106 -1.60 33.95 -1.22
C ASP A 106 -1.45 33.81 0.31
N SER A 107 -1.07 34.89 0.99
CA SER A 107 -0.92 34.93 2.44
C SER A 107 -2.21 34.65 3.22
N GLU A 108 -3.38 34.87 2.61
CA GLU A 108 -4.68 34.58 3.22
C GLU A 108 -5.05 33.08 3.16
N LEU A 109 -4.30 32.28 2.38
CA LEU A 109 -4.54 30.85 2.16
C LEU A 109 -3.96 29.99 3.29
N ALA A 110 -4.24 30.39 4.53
CA ALA A 110 -3.87 29.63 5.72
C ALA A 110 -4.93 28.55 6.02
N LEU A 111 -4.58 27.54 6.81
CA LEU A 111 -5.53 26.48 7.24
C LEU A 111 -6.88 27.00 7.78
N PRO A 112 -6.94 28.12 8.55
CA PRO A 112 -8.21 28.71 8.98
C PRO A 112 -9.15 29.12 7.85
N PHE A 113 -8.63 29.48 6.66
CA PHE A 113 -9.43 29.81 5.49
C PHE A 113 -10.27 28.61 5.05
N PHE A 114 -9.67 27.43 4.98
CA PHE A 114 -10.34 26.19 4.55
C PHE A 114 -11.38 25.73 5.57
N ALA A 115 -11.09 25.87 6.86
CA ALA A 115 -12.06 25.60 7.92
C ALA A 115 -13.29 26.54 7.82
N LYS A 116 -13.05 27.85 7.61
CA LYS A 116 -14.12 28.86 7.47
C LYS A 116 -15.01 28.65 6.24
N HIS A 117 -14.43 28.22 5.12
CA HIS A 117 -15.15 28.06 3.84
C HIS A 117 -15.49 26.61 3.48
N ARG A 118 -15.41 25.69 4.45
CA ARG A 118 -15.52 24.24 4.27
C ARG A 118 -16.72 23.80 3.43
N LEU A 119 -17.93 24.25 3.77
CA LEU A 119 -19.15 23.82 3.06
C LEU A 119 -19.16 24.22 1.59
N ILE A 120 -18.66 25.42 1.28
CA ILE A 120 -18.54 25.93 -0.09
C ILE A 120 -17.45 25.16 -0.82
N ALA A 121 -16.35 24.84 -0.13
CA ALA A 121 -15.24 24.06 -0.67
C ALA A 121 -15.66 22.64 -1.05
N VAL A 122 -16.34 21.90 -0.17
CA VAL A 122 -16.82 20.52 -0.45
C VAL A 122 -17.68 20.50 -1.71
N ARG A 123 -18.65 21.41 -1.82
CA ARG A 123 -19.55 21.46 -2.98
C ARG A 123 -18.83 21.89 -4.25
N GLY A 124 -17.91 22.86 -4.15
CA GLY A 124 -17.12 23.35 -5.28
C GLY A 124 -16.18 22.29 -5.83
N LEU A 125 -15.49 21.57 -4.93
CA LEU A 125 -14.60 20.45 -5.25
C LEU A 125 -15.34 19.31 -5.94
N ALA A 126 -16.47 18.86 -5.38
CA ALA A 126 -17.23 17.77 -5.97
C ALA A 126 -17.69 18.10 -7.40
N LYS A 127 -18.13 19.34 -7.65
CA LYS A 127 -18.47 19.79 -9.00
C LYS A 127 -17.27 19.79 -9.94
N LEU A 128 -16.12 20.32 -9.49
CA LEU A 128 -14.91 20.36 -10.30
C LEU A 128 -14.37 18.97 -10.63
N VAL A 129 -14.38 18.05 -9.67
CA VAL A 129 -14.01 16.66 -9.88
C VAL A 129 -14.89 16.05 -10.97
N ASN A 130 -16.21 16.15 -10.81
CA ASN A 130 -17.15 15.45 -11.66
C ASN A 130 -17.31 16.05 -13.07
N GLU A 131 -17.36 17.38 -13.17
CA GLU A 131 -17.67 18.06 -14.43
C GLU A 131 -16.41 18.42 -15.23
N VAL A 132 -15.26 18.57 -14.56
CA VAL A 132 -14.02 19.05 -15.19
C VAL A 132 -12.92 17.99 -15.12
N CYS A 133 -12.44 17.63 -13.93
CA CYS A 133 -11.21 16.87 -13.77
C CYS A 133 -11.34 15.44 -14.32
N MET A 134 -12.43 14.73 -14.00
CA MET A 134 -12.66 13.37 -14.53
C MET A 134 -12.69 13.33 -16.05
N ARG A 135 -13.21 14.38 -16.71
CA ARG A 135 -13.27 14.47 -18.16
C ARG A 135 -11.92 14.89 -18.76
N ALA A 136 -11.35 15.98 -18.24
CA ALA A 136 -10.12 16.59 -18.75
C ALA A 136 -8.88 15.74 -18.51
N LEU A 137 -8.88 14.84 -17.51
CA LEU A 137 -7.68 14.12 -17.08
C LEU A 137 -7.78 12.60 -17.30
N LYS A 138 -8.89 12.12 -17.88
CA LYS A 138 -9.22 10.68 -18.01
C LYS A 138 -8.11 9.86 -18.65
N ASP A 139 -7.64 10.33 -19.81
CA ASP A 139 -6.62 9.66 -20.62
C ASP A 139 -5.27 9.60 -19.89
N ILE A 140 -4.87 10.67 -19.22
CA ILE A 140 -3.63 10.73 -18.45
C ILE A 140 -3.72 9.80 -17.21
N MET A 141 -4.87 9.78 -16.54
CA MET A 141 -5.11 8.86 -15.42
C MET A 141 -5.00 7.40 -15.87
N GLN A 142 -5.65 7.06 -16.99
CA GLN A 142 -5.60 5.72 -17.55
C GLN A 142 -4.17 5.31 -17.91
N GLN A 143 -3.42 6.19 -18.58
CA GLN A 143 -2.00 5.97 -18.89
C GLN A 143 -1.14 5.75 -17.64
N ALA A 144 -1.37 6.52 -16.57
CA ALA A 144 -0.64 6.36 -15.32
C ALA A 144 -0.92 5.00 -14.66
N VAL A 145 -2.19 4.56 -14.66
CA VAL A 145 -2.59 3.25 -14.12
C VAL A 145 -2.00 2.11 -14.92
N GLU A 146 -2.09 2.18 -16.25
CA GLU A 146 -1.52 1.17 -17.16
C GLU A 146 0.00 1.09 -17.00
N ARG A 147 0.69 2.23 -16.95
CA ARG A 147 2.15 2.27 -16.73
C ARG A 147 2.54 1.63 -15.42
N LYS A 148 1.81 1.90 -14.33
CA LYS A 148 2.05 1.29 -13.02
C LYS A 148 1.84 -0.22 -13.07
N ALA A 149 0.82 -0.71 -13.79
CA ALA A 149 0.59 -2.14 -14.00
C ALA A 149 1.70 -2.80 -14.82
N HIS A 150 2.15 -2.16 -15.92
CA HIS A 150 3.25 -2.66 -16.74
C HIS A 150 4.58 -2.70 -15.99
N GLN A 151 4.89 -1.69 -15.19
CA GLN A 151 6.07 -1.70 -14.31
C GLN A 151 6.00 -2.84 -13.31
N SER A 152 4.85 -3.06 -12.69
CA SER A 152 4.65 -4.17 -11.74
C SER A 152 4.85 -5.53 -12.40
N LEU A 153 4.36 -5.72 -13.64
CA LEU A 153 4.56 -6.94 -14.42
C LEU A 153 6.03 -7.13 -14.86
N ALA A 154 6.70 -6.05 -15.24
CA ALA A 154 8.12 -6.08 -15.62
C ALA A 154 9.00 -6.41 -14.41
N ASP A 155 8.74 -5.82 -13.26
CA ASP A 155 9.43 -6.10 -12.00
C ASP A 155 9.26 -7.58 -11.60
N LEU A 156 8.05 -8.11 -11.75
CA LEU A 156 7.76 -9.53 -11.50
C LEU A 156 8.51 -10.46 -12.47
N SER A 157 8.61 -10.07 -13.74
CA SER A 157 9.33 -10.82 -14.78
C SER A 157 10.84 -10.82 -14.55
N LEU A 158 11.42 -9.67 -14.19
CA LEU A 158 12.84 -9.55 -13.84
C LEU A 158 13.16 -10.37 -12.58
N TYR A 159 12.28 -10.34 -11.59
CA TYR A 159 12.41 -11.15 -10.39
C TYR A 159 12.39 -12.65 -10.70
N HIS A 160 11.46 -13.11 -11.55
CA HIS A 160 11.38 -14.51 -11.98
C HIS A 160 12.63 -14.95 -12.77
N GLN A 161 13.14 -14.09 -13.66
CA GLN A 161 14.37 -14.36 -14.41
C GLN A 161 15.60 -14.44 -13.49
N GLN A 162 15.67 -13.61 -12.46
CA GLN A 162 16.76 -13.60 -11.49
C GLN A 162 16.75 -14.85 -10.59
N GLN A 163 15.57 -15.37 -10.22
CA GLN A 163 15.47 -16.65 -9.49
C GLN A 163 15.94 -17.85 -10.31
N GLN A 164 15.66 -17.89 -11.62
CA GLN A 164 16.14 -18.95 -12.50
C GLN A 164 17.67 -18.92 -12.68
N ARG A 165 18.31 -17.74 -12.59
CA ARG A 165 19.77 -17.59 -12.65
C ARG A 165 20.49 -18.06 -11.39
N GLN A 166 19.80 -18.13 -10.23
CA GLN A 166 20.40 -18.51 -8.95
C GLN A 166 20.35 -20.02 -8.65
N HIS A 167 19.63 -20.82 -9.46
CA HIS A 167 19.73 -22.28 -9.39
C HIS A 167 20.91 -22.76 -10.25
N PRO A 168 21.93 -23.46 -9.70
CA PRO A 168 22.98 -24.06 -10.52
C PRO A 168 22.34 -25.08 -11.47
N ARG A 169 22.76 -25.08 -12.74
CA ARG A 169 22.51 -26.20 -13.66
C ARG A 169 23.00 -27.48 -12.98
N GLN A 170 22.08 -28.27 -12.42
CA GLN A 170 22.41 -29.64 -12.07
C GLN A 170 22.72 -30.35 -13.39
N VAL A 171 23.99 -30.68 -13.59
CA VAL A 171 24.40 -31.65 -14.60
C VAL A 171 23.61 -32.91 -14.28
N GLN A 172 22.70 -33.27 -15.17
CA GLN A 172 21.88 -34.46 -15.03
C GLN A 172 22.80 -35.67 -15.24
N VAL A 173 23.39 -36.16 -14.15
CA VAL A 173 24.10 -37.45 -14.16
C VAL A 173 23.01 -38.52 -14.27
N GLN A 174 22.90 -39.14 -15.44
CA GLN A 174 22.08 -40.33 -15.64
C GLN A 174 22.58 -41.44 -14.70
N PRO A 175 21.71 -42.10 -13.92
CA PRO A 175 22.10 -43.32 -13.22
C PRO A 175 22.26 -44.46 -14.24
N PRO A 176 23.17 -45.42 -14.01
CA PRO A 176 23.32 -46.56 -14.89
C PRO A 176 22.13 -47.51 -14.80
N LEU A 177 21.85 -48.16 -15.92
CA LEU A 177 20.85 -49.20 -16.12
C LEU A 177 21.01 -50.33 -15.08
N ALA A 178 20.12 -50.38 -14.08
CA ALA A 178 19.93 -51.53 -13.22
C ALA A 178 18.53 -52.13 -13.46
N ALA A 179 18.50 -53.46 -13.47
CA ALA A 179 17.49 -54.31 -14.08
C ALA A 179 16.05 -54.08 -13.59
N ARG A 180 15.14 -54.22 -14.56
CA ARG A 180 13.68 -54.33 -14.41
C ARG A 180 13.31 -55.36 -13.33
N VAL A 181 12.45 -54.96 -12.40
CA VAL A 181 11.53 -55.86 -11.68
C VAL A 181 10.12 -55.28 -11.84
N PRO A 182 9.12 -56.05 -12.33
CA PRO A 182 7.77 -55.55 -12.51
C PRO A 182 6.96 -55.72 -11.23
N THR A 183 6.43 -54.63 -10.68
CA THR A 183 5.37 -54.66 -9.66
C THR A 183 4.03 -54.18 -10.24
N PRO A 184 2.88 -54.70 -9.77
CA PRO A 184 1.59 -54.50 -10.42
C PRO A 184 0.99 -53.11 -10.16
N ALA A 185 0.15 -52.66 -11.09
CA ALA A 185 -0.49 -51.35 -11.12
C ALA A 185 -1.47 -51.09 -9.96
N PRO A 186 -1.66 -49.83 -9.54
CA PRO A 186 -2.83 -49.44 -8.73
C PRO A 186 -4.05 -49.18 -9.64
N PRO A 187 -5.29 -49.36 -9.14
CA PRO A 187 -6.49 -49.12 -9.93
C PRO A 187 -6.82 -47.63 -10.10
N ARG A 188 -7.49 -47.34 -11.20
CA ARG A 188 -7.98 -46.03 -11.65
C ARG A 188 -8.94 -45.39 -10.64
N VAL A 189 -8.70 -44.11 -10.39
CA VAL A 189 -9.66 -43.16 -9.79
C VAL A 189 -10.93 -43.03 -10.65
N GLN A 190 -12.10 -43.14 -10.03
CA GLN A 190 -13.38 -42.72 -10.61
C GLN A 190 -13.69 -41.28 -10.18
N PHE A 191 -14.02 -40.47 -11.19
CA PHE A 191 -14.50 -39.11 -11.08
C PHE A 191 -15.91 -39.12 -10.47
N GLY A 192 -16.12 -38.33 -9.41
CA GLY A 192 -17.41 -38.08 -8.79
C GLY A 192 -17.54 -36.60 -8.43
N SER A 193 -18.57 -35.99 -8.99
CA SER A 193 -18.86 -34.55 -9.09
C SER A 193 -19.12 -33.82 -7.76
N LEU A 194 -18.84 -32.51 -7.78
CA LEU A 194 -19.34 -31.44 -6.88
C LEU A 194 -20.89 -31.46 -6.73
N PRO A 195 -21.53 -30.90 -5.67
CA PRO A 195 -21.29 -29.51 -5.23
C PRO A 195 -21.52 -29.10 -3.75
N ALA A 196 -21.06 -27.87 -3.47
CA ALA A 196 -21.57 -26.86 -2.54
C ALA A 196 -21.49 -27.09 -1.00
N ALA A 197 -20.63 -26.29 -0.34
CA ALA A 197 -21.00 -25.43 0.79
C ALA A 197 -19.83 -24.50 1.13
N ALA A 198 -20.06 -23.19 1.04
CA ALA A 198 -19.13 -22.18 1.52
C ALA A 198 -19.02 -22.28 3.05
N GLN A 199 -17.86 -22.71 3.55
CA GLN A 199 -17.47 -22.54 4.94
C GLN A 199 -16.40 -21.45 4.99
N THR A 200 -16.72 -20.37 5.70
CA THR A 200 -15.79 -19.32 6.10
C THR A 200 -14.75 -19.92 7.03
N ASN A 201 -13.61 -20.33 6.50
CA ASN A 201 -12.43 -20.65 7.29
C ASN A 201 -11.89 -19.34 7.90
N GLU A 202 -12.25 -19.04 9.14
CA GLU A 202 -11.50 -18.07 9.95
C GLU A 202 -10.12 -18.66 10.27
N VAL A 203 -9.12 -18.20 9.52
CA VAL A 203 -7.74 -18.63 9.66
C VAL A 203 -7.10 -17.96 10.88
N HIS A 204 -6.47 -18.77 11.75
CA HIS A 204 -5.81 -18.35 12.99
C HIS A 204 -4.88 -17.13 12.76
N PRO A 205 -4.84 -16.12 13.65
CA PRO A 205 -4.07 -14.88 13.44
C PRO A 205 -2.59 -15.11 13.14
N ASP A 206 -2.02 -16.18 13.69
CA ASP A 206 -0.62 -16.57 13.47
C ASP A 206 -0.32 -16.94 12.01
N ASP A 207 -1.29 -17.52 11.29
CA ASP A 207 -1.17 -17.86 9.88
C ASP A 207 -1.38 -16.63 8.96
N ARG A 208 -1.87 -15.53 9.53
CA ARG A 208 -2.11 -14.23 8.90
C ARG A 208 -1.10 -13.15 9.30
N THR A 209 -0.01 -13.51 9.99
CA THR A 209 0.98 -12.54 10.48
C THR A 209 2.29 -12.53 9.68
N ILE A 210 2.77 -11.32 9.35
CA ILE A 210 4.09 -11.04 8.79
C ILE A 210 4.98 -10.47 9.89
N PHE A 211 6.19 -11.00 10.00
CA PHE A 211 7.23 -10.48 10.89
C PHE A 211 8.18 -9.59 10.11
N VAL A 212 8.29 -8.34 10.50
CA VAL A 212 9.07 -7.30 9.84
C VAL A 212 10.23 -6.90 10.75
N THR A 213 11.44 -6.81 10.22
CA THR A 213 12.67 -6.49 10.97
C THR A 213 13.37 -5.28 10.38
N PHE A 214 13.92 -4.44 11.25
CA PHE A 214 14.55 -3.18 10.92
C PHE A 214 16.06 -3.24 11.20
N SER A 215 16.83 -2.52 10.41
CA SER A 215 18.27 -2.39 10.64
C SER A 215 18.56 -1.49 11.84
N LYS A 216 19.51 -1.89 12.70
CA LYS A 216 19.91 -1.11 13.88
C LYS A 216 20.48 0.24 13.45
N GLY A 217 20.02 1.33 14.05
CA GLY A 217 20.45 2.71 13.75
C GLY A 217 19.53 3.48 12.78
N TYR A 218 18.47 2.85 12.27
CA TYR A 218 17.48 3.49 11.40
C TYR A 218 16.10 3.45 12.04
N LEU A 219 15.70 4.51 12.74
CA LEU A 219 14.38 4.57 13.39
C LEU A 219 13.25 4.40 12.37
N VAL A 220 12.47 3.33 12.49
CA VAL A 220 11.27 3.09 11.68
C VAL A 220 10.05 3.20 12.58
N HIS A 221 9.11 4.07 12.23
CA HIS A 221 7.87 4.28 12.96
C HIS A 221 6.75 3.41 12.40
N GLU A 222 5.74 3.10 13.24
CA GLU A 222 4.55 2.35 12.81
C GLU A 222 3.88 2.97 11.57
N TRP A 223 3.75 4.30 11.53
CA TRP A 223 3.09 4.98 10.42
C TRP A 223 3.84 4.78 9.09
N GLU A 224 5.18 4.77 9.09
CA GLU A 224 6.00 4.55 7.89
C GLU A 224 5.75 3.14 7.33
N VAL A 225 5.64 2.15 8.21
CA VAL A 225 5.37 0.77 7.84
C VAL A 225 3.94 0.64 7.31
N ARG A 226 2.96 1.17 8.04
CA ARG A 226 1.55 1.12 7.66
C ARG A 226 1.33 1.78 6.31
N GLU A 227 1.82 2.99 6.11
CA GLU A 227 1.71 3.72 4.85
C GLU A 227 2.37 2.94 3.70
N PHE A 228 3.58 2.43 3.90
CA PHE A 228 4.30 1.68 2.87
C PHE A 228 3.51 0.45 2.39
N PHE A 229 3.05 -0.38 3.32
CA PHE A 229 2.31 -1.60 2.98
C PHE A 229 0.92 -1.27 2.43
N THR A 230 0.22 -0.26 2.97
CA THR A 230 -1.08 0.14 2.45
C THR A 230 -1.00 0.75 1.05
N ARG A 231 0.03 1.54 0.77
CA ARG A 231 0.24 2.18 -0.54
C ARG A 231 0.61 1.17 -1.64
N LEU A 232 1.33 0.11 -1.28
CA LEU A 232 1.79 -0.91 -2.24
C LEU A 232 0.81 -2.06 -2.42
N TYR A 233 0.14 -2.48 -1.35
CA TYR A 233 -0.66 -3.71 -1.31
C TYR A 233 -2.15 -3.46 -0.98
N GLY A 234 -2.55 -2.19 -0.89
CA GLY A 234 -3.92 -1.79 -0.56
C GLY A 234 -4.25 -1.97 0.93
N ASN A 235 -5.54 -1.98 1.27
CA ASN A 235 -5.99 -2.16 2.66
C ASN A 235 -5.87 -3.62 3.13
N CYS A 236 -4.64 -4.16 3.16
CA CYS A 236 -4.35 -5.54 3.52
C CYS A 236 -4.06 -5.74 5.01
N ILE A 237 -3.83 -4.66 5.76
CA ILE A 237 -3.39 -4.66 7.16
C ILE A 237 -4.59 -4.55 8.09
N GLU A 238 -4.82 -5.59 8.89
CA GLU A 238 -5.82 -5.60 9.97
C GLU A 238 -5.28 -4.91 11.22
N SER A 239 -4.07 -5.28 11.66
CA SER A 239 -3.40 -4.65 12.79
C SER A 239 -1.88 -4.67 12.63
N LEU A 240 -1.19 -3.71 13.25
CA LEU A 240 0.26 -3.57 13.21
C LEU A 240 0.75 -3.32 14.64
N HIS A 241 1.65 -4.17 15.13
CA HIS A 241 2.23 -4.06 16.46
C HIS A 241 3.75 -3.91 16.36
N MET A 242 4.29 -2.79 16.83
CA MET A 242 5.74 -2.61 16.97
C MET A 242 6.26 -3.38 18.19
N GLN A 243 7.56 -3.68 18.23
CA GLN A 243 8.20 -4.21 19.42
C GLN A 243 8.08 -3.22 20.59
N ASP A 244 7.60 -3.70 21.74
CA ASP A 244 7.64 -2.93 22.99
C ASP A 244 9.08 -2.75 23.44
N VAL A 245 9.50 -1.49 23.54
CA VAL A 245 10.85 -1.07 23.94
C VAL A 245 10.76 0.07 24.93
N MET A 246 11.79 0.24 25.75
CA MET A 246 11.88 1.39 26.65
C MET A 246 11.94 2.69 25.82
N PRO A 247 11.52 3.85 26.37
CA PRO A 247 11.43 5.11 25.60
C PRO A 247 12.73 5.57 24.89
N ASN A 248 13.89 5.06 25.32
CA ASN A 248 15.20 5.39 24.77
C ASN A 248 15.76 4.29 23.84
N GLU A 249 15.01 3.23 23.60
CA GLU A 249 15.42 2.11 22.74
C GLU A 249 14.62 2.10 21.44
N GLN A 250 15.28 1.66 20.35
CA GLN A 250 14.65 1.54 19.05
C GLN A 250 13.93 0.19 18.92
N PRO A 251 12.67 0.15 18.43
CA PRO A 251 12.03 -1.10 18.05
C PRO A 251 12.76 -1.70 16.84
N LEU A 252 13.16 -2.98 16.94
CA LEU A 252 13.90 -3.69 15.90
C LEU A 252 13.01 -4.56 15.02
N PHE A 253 11.75 -4.74 15.41
CA PHE A 253 10.78 -5.48 14.62
C PHE A 253 9.34 -4.99 14.80
N ALA A 254 8.48 -5.42 13.88
CA ALA A 254 7.03 -5.25 13.93
C ALA A 254 6.32 -6.54 13.50
N ARG A 255 5.09 -6.71 13.96
CA ARG A 255 4.16 -7.76 13.54
C ARG A 255 3.00 -7.12 12.79
N ILE A 256 2.75 -7.57 11.57
CA ILE A 256 1.64 -7.10 10.74
C ILE A 256 0.65 -8.25 10.60
N VAL A 257 -0.55 -8.10 11.13
CA VAL A 257 -1.66 -9.03 10.91
C VAL A 257 -2.40 -8.60 9.67
N CYS A 258 -2.53 -9.48 8.69
CA CYS A 258 -3.21 -9.23 7.43
C CYS A 258 -4.66 -9.71 7.48
N HIS A 259 -5.55 -9.05 6.74
CA HIS A 259 -6.96 -9.48 6.64
C HIS A 259 -7.10 -10.88 6.04
N SER A 260 -6.18 -11.31 5.14
CA SER A 260 -6.21 -12.65 4.56
C SER A 260 -4.80 -13.28 4.48
N PRO A 261 -4.70 -14.63 4.50
CA PRO A 261 -3.44 -15.33 4.25
C PRO A 261 -2.90 -15.09 2.83
N ALA A 262 -3.81 -14.93 1.85
CA ALA A 262 -3.47 -14.59 0.49
C ALA A 262 -2.74 -13.23 0.39
N ALA A 263 -3.05 -12.29 1.30
CA ALA A 263 -2.30 -11.04 1.39
C ALA A 263 -0.85 -11.27 1.83
N ILE A 264 -0.56 -12.24 2.70
CA ILE A 264 0.83 -12.59 3.03
C ILE A 264 1.55 -13.14 1.81
N GLU A 265 0.90 -14.06 1.08
CA GLU A 265 1.47 -14.63 -0.13
C GLU A 265 1.75 -13.55 -1.18
N TYR A 266 0.86 -12.57 -1.29
CA TYR A 266 1.02 -11.43 -2.19
C TYR A 266 2.15 -10.49 -1.73
N ILE A 267 2.19 -10.14 -0.44
CA ILE A 267 3.21 -9.27 0.14
C ILE A 267 4.60 -9.92 0.06
N LEU A 268 4.72 -11.20 0.40
CA LEU A 268 5.98 -11.95 0.34
C LEU A 268 6.26 -12.55 -1.04
N ASN A 269 5.36 -12.35 -2.01
CA ASN A 269 5.43 -12.86 -3.37
C ASN A 269 5.71 -14.38 -3.42
N GLY A 270 5.01 -15.15 -2.59
CA GLY A 270 5.16 -16.61 -2.44
C GLY A 270 6.44 -17.09 -1.74
N ASN A 271 7.30 -16.17 -1.28
CA ASN A 271 8.56 -16.52 -0.61
C ASN A 271 8.42 -16.50 0.92
N VAL A 272 9.36 -17.14 1.61
CA VAL A 272 9.39 -17.15 3.09
C VAL A 272 9.82 -15.77 3.64
N LYS A 273 10.57 -14.99 2.86
CA LYS A 273 11.17 -13.71 3.25
C LYS A 273 11.28 -12.75 2.05
N ALA A 274 11.04 -11.47 2.28
CA ALA A 274 11.12 -10.38 1.30
C ALA A 274 11.91 -9.19 1.86
N LYS A 275 12.62 -8.45 1.00
CA LYS A 275 13.35 -7.23 1.36
C LYS A 275 12.60 -6.02 0.79
N PHE A 276 12.37 -5.03 1.64
CA PHE A 276 11.72 -3.77 1.31
C PHE A 276 12.63 -2.58 1.63
N THR A 277 12.36 -1.46 0.98
CA THR A 277 13.02 -0.18 1.26
C THR A 277 11.94 0.84 1.62
N ILE A 278 11.87 1.21 2.91
CA ILE A 278 10.89 2.16 3.44
C ILE A 278 11.62 3.46 3.77
N ASN A 279 11.31 4.56 3.08
CA ASN A 279 11.96 5.86 3.27
C ASN A 279 13.50 5.79 3.22
N GLY A 280 14.04 4.99 2.30
CA GLY A 280 15.49 4.76 2.16
C GLY A 280 16.09 3.73 3.14
N LYS A 281 15.30 3.19 4.07
CA LYS A 281 15.73 2.22 5.09
C LYS A 281 15.44 0.80 4.65
N HIS A 282 16.39 -0.11 4.84
CA HIS A 282 16.19 -1.52 4.51
C HIS A 282 15.43 -2.27 5.59
N VAL A 283 14.35 -2.90 5.17
CA VAL A 283 13.40 -3.62 6.01
C VAL A 283 13.27 -5.04 5.47
N TRP A 284 13.27 -6.04 6.34
CA TRP A 284 13.07 -7.44 5.95
C TRP A 284 11.76 -7.96 6.53
N ALA A 285 10.89 -8.48 5.67
CA ALA A 285 9.65 -9.13 6.06
C ALA A 285 9.77 -10.65 5.87
N ARG A 286 9.11 -11.43 6.72
CA ARG A 286 9.01 -12.88 6.58
C ARG A 286 7.69 -13.38 7.16
N LYS A 287 7.21 -14.54 6.72
CA LYS A 287 6.04 -15.16 7.35
C LYS A 287 6.35 -15.43 8.82
N PHE A 288 5.42 -15.08 9.70
CA PHE A 288 5.57 -15.39 11.12
C PHE A 288 5.60 -16.91 11.30
N VAL A 289 6.58 -17.40 12.07
CA VAL A 289 6.66 -18.80 12.46
C VAL A 289 6.40 -18.84 13.96
N PRO A 290 5.27 -19.42 14.41
CA PRO A 290 5.03 -19.63 15.82
C PRO A 290 6.23 -20.36 16.42
N LYS A 291 6.76 -19.88 17.54
CA LYS A 291 7.69 -20.70 18.31
C LYS A 291 6.93 -21.97 18.69
N ARG A 292 7.40 -23.14 18.23
CA ARG A 292 6.92 -24.41 18.76
C ARG A 292 6.97 -24.32 20.29
N PRO A 293 5.89 -24.68 21.01
CA PRO A 293 6.03 -24.98 22.42
C PRO A 293 7.18 -25.98 22.53
N LYS A 294 8.11 -25.77 23.46
CA LYS A 294 9.09 -26.81 23.80
C LYS A 294 8.29 -28.11 23.95
N PRO A 295 8.64 -29.22 23.27
CA PRO A 295 8.02 -30.48 23.63
C PRO A 295 8.23 -30.63 25.13
N ALA A 296 7.14 -30.75 25.88
CA ALA A 296 7.23 -31.15 27.27
C ALA A 296 8.09 -32.41 27.26
N SER A 297 9.22 -32.35 27.97
CA SER A 297 10.06 -33.51 28.21
C SER A 297 9.14 -34.67 28.57
N PRO A 298 9.31 -35.87 27.98
CA PRO A 298 8.50 -37.02 28.38
C PRO A 298 8.60 -37.11 29.91
N ALA A 299 7.43 -37.16 30.56
CA ALA A 299 7.37 -37.30 32.01
C ALA A 299 8.31 -38.46 32.41
N PRO A 300 9.10 -38.32 33.48
CA PRO A 300 9.91 -39.42 33.96
C PRO A 300 8.99 -40.63 34.18
N PRO A 301 9.46 -41.86 33.86
CA PRO A 301 8.67 -43.06 34.05
C PRO A 301 8.16 -43.09 35.50
N PRO A 302 6.92 -43.58 35.72
CA PRO A 302 6.38 -43.67 37.07
C PRO A 302 7.35 -44.46 37.94
N PRO A 303 7.55 -44.06 39.22
CA PRO A 303 8.38 -44.81 40.14
C PRO A 303 7.88 -46.26 40.21
N PRO A 304 8.77 -47.24 40.39
CA PRO A 304 8.35 -48.63 40.53
C PRO A 304 7.32 -48.73 41.67
N PHE A 305 6.23 -49.44 41.38
CA PHE A 305 5.25 -49.84 42.37
C PHE A 305 5.97 -50.61 43.49
N ASN A 306 6.21 -49.94 44.62
CA ASN A 306 6.52 -50.63 45.85
C ASN A 306 5.25 -51.33 46.30
N LEU A 307 5.19 -52.63 46.08
CA LEU A 307 4.24 -53.51 46.77
C LEU A 307 4.41 -53.29 48.28
N PRO A 308 3.33 -53.07 49.05
CA PRO A 308 3.43 -53.15 50.49
C PRO A 308 3.84 -54.58 50.84
N VAL A 309 4.98 -54.70 51.53
CA VAL A 309 5.31 -55.89 52.32
C VAL A 309 4.26 -55.96 53.42
N SER A 310 3.16 -56.64 53.14
CA SER A 310 2.26 -57.14 54.17
C SER A 310 3.00 -58.25 54.91
N LEU A 311 3.40 -57.90 56.13
CA LEU A 311 3.26 -58.67 57.36
C LEU A 311 3.40 -60.19 57.21
N GLY A 312 4.51 -60.68 57.74
CA GLY A 312 4.68 -62.08 58.05
C GLY A 312 3.57 -62.60 58.97
N ILE A 313 3.23 -63.86 58.73
CA ILE A 313 3.04 -64.92 59.71
C ILE A 313 3.71 -66.16 59.12
#